data_AF-A0A1S9T1E0-F1
#
_entry.id   AF-A0A1S9T1E0-F1
#
_cell.length_a   1.000
_cell.length_b   1.000
_cell.length_c   1.000
_cell.angle_alpha   90.00
_cell.angle_beta   90.00
_cell.angle_gamma   90.00
#
_symmetry.space_group_name_H-M   'P 1'
#
loop_
_entity.id
_entity.type
_entity.pdbx_description
1 polymer ?
#
loop_
_entity_poly.entity_id
_entity_poly.type
_entity_poly.pdbx_seq_one_letter_code
_entity_poly.pdbx_strand_id
1 'polypeptide(L)'
;KGHSAMFIQMNKLFTKIKSTWNKNSEMTEDKLMSLLAKVDVLIIDDFGAEFTEKDKEGVTWKQTKTNEIVDSRIGKSTLFTTNFNIGELAGMYGERDFSRMMENAEMLEMHGDNYRLRNFKKGE
;
A
#
# COMPACT_ATOMS: atom_id res chain seq x y z
N LYS A 1 -19.00 4.04 -20.06
CA LYS A 1 -18.01 2.92 -19.98
C LYS A 1 -17.72 2.69 -18.50
N GLY A 2 -17.55 1.44 -18.05
CA GLY A 2 -17.14 1.14 -16.67
C GLY A 2 -15.61 1.19 -16.53
N HIS A 3 -15.12 1.51 -15.34
CA HIS A 3 -13.71 1.40 -14.96
C HIS A 3 -13.54 0.29 -13.93
N SER A 4 -12.49 -0.51 -14.09
CA SER A 4 -12.09 -1.53 -13.14
C SER A 4 -11.43 -0.87 -11.91
N ALA A 5 -11.79 -1.33 -10.71
CA ALA A 5 -11.22 -0.83 -9.47
C ALA A 5 -10.82 -2.00 -8.57
N MET A 6 -9.71 -1.84 -7.86
CA MET A 6 -9.23 -2.81 -6.86
C MET A 6 -8.88 -2.08 -5.58
N PHE A 7 -9.37 -2.61 -4.46
CA PHE A 7 -9.02 -2.15 -3.12
C PHE A 7 -8.25 -3.25 -2.40
N ILE A 8 -7.11 -2.92 -1.80
CA ILE A 8 -6.33 -3.85 -1.02
C ILE A 8 -5.55 -3.16 0.10
N GLN A 9 -5.54 -3.79 1.28
CA GLN A 9 -4.69 -3.36 2.40
C GLN A 9 -3.28 -3.93 2.24
N MET A 10 -2.24 -3.13 2.54
CA MET A 10 -0.83 -3.52 2.38
C MET A 10 -0.49 -4.87 3.00
N ASN A 11 -0.85 -5.09 4.28
CA ASN A 11 -0.57 -6.37 4.95
C ASN A 11 -1.24 -7.56 4.24
N LYS A 12 -2.46 -7.40 3.72
CA LYS A 12 -3.15 -8.45 2.97
C LYS A 12 -2.52 -8.69 1.61
N LEU A 13 -2.03 -7.64 0.94
CA LEU A 13 -1.27 -7.75 -0.29
C LEU A 13 -0.02 -8.62 -0.07
N PHE A 14 0.78 -8.33 0.96
CA PHE A 14 1.96 -9.12 1.29
C PHE A 14 1.63 -10.57 1.63
N THR A 15 0.55 -10.83 2.38
CA THR A 15 0.08 -12.20 2.61
C THR A 15 -0.29 -12.90 1.31
N LYS A 16 -0.96 -12.22 0.38
CA LYS A 16 -1.31 -12.77 -0.94
C LYS A 16 -0.06 -13.08 -1.76
N ILE A 17 0.92 -12.17 -1.80
CA ILE A 17 2.20 -12.42 -2.49
C ILE A 17 2.88 -13.67 -1.90
N LYS A 18 3.06 -13.76 -0.58
CA LYS A 18 3.63 -14.95 0.08
C LYS A 18 2.87 -16.23 -0.24
N SER A 19 1.54 -16.17 -0.33
CA SER A 19 0.72 -17.35 -0.65
C SER A 19 0.98 -17.91 -2.06
N THR A 20 1.52 -17.11 -2.98
CA THR A 20 1.88 -17.55 -4.33
C THR A 20 3.16 -18.40 -4.38
N TRP A 21 3.98 -18.39 -3.31
CA TRP A 21 5.20 -19.20 -3.23
C TRP A 21 4.93 -20.67 -2.90
N ASN A 22 3.68 -21.01 -2.53
CA ASN A 22 3.26 -22.38 -2.39
C ASN A 22 3.17 -23.05 -3.78
N LYS A 23 3.80 -24.21 -3.94
CA LYS A 23 3.79 -24.99 -5.19
C LYS A 23 2.38 -25.35 -5.69
N ASN A 24 1.39 -25.39 -4.79
CA ASN A 24 0.00 -25.67 -5.11
C ASN A 24 -0.87 -24.40 -5.22
N SER A 25 -0.27 -23.22 -5.34
CA SER A 25 -1.03 -21.97 -5.45
C SER A 25 -1.71 -21.86 -6.82
N GLU A 26 -3.01 -21.56 -6.82
CA GLU A 26 -3.77 -21.29 -8.05
C GLU A 26 -3.42 -19.92 -8.68
N MET A 27 -2.71 -19.08 -7.92
CA MET A 27 -2.29 -17.75 -8.33
C MET A 27 -0.77 -17.66 -8.30
N THR A 28 -0.18 -17.13 -9.38
CA THR A 28 1.25 -16.81 -9.42
C THR A 28 1.48 -15.36 -9.00
N GLU A 29 2.68 -15.07 -8.49
CA GLU A 29 3.08 -13.70 -8.16
C GLU A 29 2.96 -12.79 -9.39
N ASP A 30 3.47 -13.24 -10.55
CA ASP A 30 3.39 -12.50 -11.82
C ASP A 30 1.95 -12.13 -12.20
N LYS A 31 1.01 -13.08 -12.06
CA LYS A 31 -0.41 -12.82 -12.35
C LYS A 31 -1.01 -11.80 -11.39
N LEU A 32 -0.69 -11.88 -10.09
CA LEU A 32 -1.13 -10.90 -9.10
C LEU A 32 -0.57 -9.51 -9.41
N MET A 33 0.73 -9.40 -9.66
CA MET A 33 1.38 -8.13 -10.01
C MET A 33 0.82 -7.56 -11.31
N SER A 34 0.54 -8.40 -12.31
CA SER A 34 -0.10 -7.98 -13.57
C SER A 34 -1.51 -7.41 -13.34
N LEU A 35 -2.31 -7.99 -12.44
CA LEU A 35 -3.62 -7.47 -12.09
C LEU A 35 -3.54 -6.10 -11.42
N LEU A 36 -2.63 -5.95 -10.45
CA LEU A 36 -2.37 -4.68 -9.77
C LEU A 36 -1.88 -3.61 -10.73
N ALA A 37 -1.04 -3.96 -11.70
CA ALA A 37 -0.55 -3.03 -12.71
C ALA A 37 -1.63 -2.63 -13.73
N LYS A 38 -2.55 -3.52 -14.09
CA LYS A 38 -3.51 -3.32 -15.21
C LYS A 38 -4.84 -2.67 -14.81
N VAL A 39 -5.26 -2.78 -13.55
CA VAL A 39 -6.53 -2.17 -13.09
C VAL A 39 -6.53 -0.66 -13.31
N ASP A 40 -7.68 -0.10 -13.71
CA ASP A 40 -7.80 1.33 -14.02
C ASP A 40 -7.55 2.16 -12.75
N VAL A 41 -8.17 1.78 -11.63
CA VAL A 41 -7.99 2.42 -10.32
C VAL A 41 -7.53 1.39 -9.29
N LEU A 42 -6.38 1.65 -8.66
CA LEU A 42 -5.90 0.86 -7.52
C LEU A 42 -5.97 1.70 -6.25
N ILE A 43 -6.57 1.15 -5.20
CA ILE A 43 -6.58 1.71 -3.86
C ILE A 43 -5.74 0.81 -2.95
N ILE A 44 -4.68 1.39 -2.38
CA ILE A 44 -3.80 0.75 -1.41
C ILE A 44 -4.05 1.38 -0.03
N ASP A 45 -4.55 0.55 0.89
CA ASP A 45 -4.91 0.95 2.24
C ASP A 45 -3.79 0.63 3.25
N ASP A 46 -3.64 1.48 4.27
CA ASP A 46 -2.57 1.42 5.27
C ASP A 46 -1.15 1.40 4.66
N PHE A 47 -0.89 2.32 3.72
CA PHE A 47 0.41 2.49 3.09
C PHE A 47 1.50 2.81 4.11
N GLY A 48 2.64 2.10 4.03
CA GLY A 48 3.74 2.19 4.99
C GLY A 48 3.63 1.18 6.15
N ALA A 49 2.55 0.40 6.24
CA ALA A 49 2.38 -0.60 7.29
C ALA A 49 3.48 -1.68 7.30
N GLU A 50 4.17 -1.93 6.19
CA GLU A 50 5.32 -2.84 6.13
C GLU A 50 6.45 -2.45 7.09
N PHE A 51 6.65 -1.16 7.36
CA PHE A 51 7.71 -0.65 8.24
C PHE A 51 7.38 -0.80 9.72
N THR A 52 6.16 -1.25 10.06
CA THR A 52 5.81 -1.61 11.44
C THR A 52 6.36 -2.98 11.85
N GLU A 53 6.88 -3.76 10.90
CA GLU A 53 7.55 -5.03 11.23
C GLU A 53 8.89 -4.80 11.90
N LYS A 54 9.17 -5.60 12.93
CA LYS A 54 10.45 -5.55 13.67
C LYS A 54 11.59 -6.25 12.91
N ASP A 55 11.26 -7.09 11.94
CA ASP A 55 12.22 -7.86 11.16
C ASP A 55 12.66 -7.07 9.90
N LYS A 56 13.94 -6.71 9.85
CA LYS A 56 14.53 -5.94 8.75
C LYS A 56 14.49 -6.69 7.41
N GLU A 57 14.66 -8.02 7.43
CA GLU A 57 14.58 -8.81 6.20
C GLU A 57 13.15 -8.81 5.68
N GLY A 58 12.17 -8.96 6.58
CA GLY A 58 10.75 -8.79 6.33
C GLY A 58 10.39 -7.45 5.68
N VAL A 59 10.95 -6.36 6.20
CA VAL A 59 10.73 -5.01 5.63
C VAL A 59 11.31 -4.88 4.22
N THR A 60 12.51 -5.42 3.98
CA THR A 60 13.24 -5.23 2.71
C THR A 60 12.47 -5.80 1.51
N TRP A 61 12.01 -7.06 1.56
CA TRP A 61 11.31 -7.63 0.42
C TRP A 61 9.93 -6.98 0.21
N LYS A 62 9.26 -6.57 1.29
CA LYS A 62 7.99 -5.83 1.21
C LYS A 62 8.17 -4.51 0.51
N GLN A 63 9.16 -3.72 0.92
CA GLN A 63 9.51 -2.45 0.30
C GLN A 63 9.81 -2.62 -1.19
N THR A 64 10.58 -3.65 -1.56
CA THR A 64 10.85 -3.98 -2.97
C THR A 64 9.56 -4.23 -3.75
N LYS A 65 8.61 -4.99 -3.19
CA LYS A 65 7.32 -5.25 -3.85
C LYS A 65 6.43 -4.02 -3.93
N THR A 66 6.43 -3.17 -2.90
CA THR A 66 5.74 -1.89 -2.92
C THR A 66 6.25 -1.01 -4.06
N ASN A 67 7.58 -0.91 -4.18
CA ASN A 67 8.23 -0.14 -5.23
C ASN A 67 7.91 -0.68 -6.63
N GLU A 68 7.96 -2.01 -6.84
CA GLU A 68 7.57 -2.63 -8.11
C GLU A 68 6.13 -2.25 -8.51
N ILE A 69 5.19 -2.23 -7.55
CA ILE A 69 3.79 -1.86 -7.81
C ILE A 69 3.69 -0.38 -8.19
N VAL A 70 4.32 0.51 -7.42
CA VAL A 70 4.31 1.96 -7.68
C VAL A 70 4.91 2.26 -9.06
N ASP A 71 6.09 1.71 -9.35
CA ASP A 71 6.76 1.89 -10.63
C ASP A 71 5.91 1.39 -11.81
N SER A 72 5.23 0.25 -11.66
CA SER A 72 4.34 -0.29 -12.70
C SER A 72 3.08 0.55 -12.96
N ARG A 73 2.78 1.49 -12.06
CA ARG A 73 1.58 2.33 -12.07
C ARG A 73 1.87 3.81 -12.27
N ILE A 74 3.09 4.20 -12.62
CA ILE A 74 3.41 5.57 -13.04
C ILE A 74 2.46 5.98 -14.18
N GLY A 75 1.81 7.12 -14.03
CA GLY A 75 0.80 7.64 -14.97
C GLY A 75 -0.58 6.97 -14.88
N LYS A 76 -0.82 6.08 -13.92
CA LYS A 76 -2.14 5.46 -13.66
C LYS A 76 -2.73 5.92 -12.34
N SER A 77 -4.05 5.98 -12.27
CA SER A 77 -4.77 6.39 -11.07
C SER A 77 -4.53 5.41 -9.92
N THR A 78 -3.86 5.88 -8.88
CA THR A 78 -3.59 5.11 -7.66
C THR A 78 -3.91 5.98 -6.45
N LEU A 79 -4.68 5.45 -5.51
CA LEU A 79 -5.01 6.11 -4.27
C LEU A 79 -4.33 5.37 -3.12
N PHE A 80 -3.61 6.11 -2.29
CA PHE A 80 -3.00 5.60 -1.07
C PHE A 80 -3.72 6.19 0.14
N THR A 81 -4.00 5.38 1.14
CA THR A 81 -4.34 5.86 2.48
C THR A 81 -3.18 5.55 3.41
N THR A 82 -2.90 6.43 4.37
CA THR A 82 -1.84 6.21 5.33
C THR A 82 -2.16 6.89 6.67
N ASN A 83 -1.59 6.35 7.74
CA ASN A 83 -1.59 7.00 9.06
C ASN A 83 -0.26 7.70 9.35
N PHE A 84 0.67 7.70 8.38
CA PHE A 84 1.96 8.38 8.49
C PHE A 84 1.88 9.75 7.83
N ASN A 85 2.64 10.70 8.37
CA ASN A 85 2.83 11.99 7.71
C ASN A 85 3.86 11.87 6.57
N ILE A 86 3.94 12.91 5.73
CA ILE A 86 4.87 12.96 4.59
C ILE A 86 6.32 12.70 5.03
N GLY A 87 6.77 13.32 6.12
CA GLY A 87 8.14 13.18 6.59
C GLY A 87 8.49 11.76 7.00
N GLU A 88 7.54 11.08 7.65
CA GLU A 88 7.67 9.66 8.00
C GLU A 88 7.74 8.78 6.74
N LEU A 89 6.84 8.99 5.78
CA LEU A 89 6.85 8.24 4.52
C LEU A 89 8.14 8.47 3.72
N ALA A 90 8.62 9.71 3.64
CA ALA A 90 9.87 10.05 2.97
C ALA A 90 11.07 9.37 3.64
N GLY A 91 11.09 9.30 4.97
CA GLY A 91 12.13 8.60 5.72
C GLY A 91 12.08 7.07 5.56
N MET A 92 10.89 6.50 5.39
CA MET A 92 10.68 5.06 5.19
C MET A 92 11.11 4.59 3.79
N TYR A 93 10.66 5.27 2.74
CA TYR A 93 10.90 4.85 1.35
C TYR A 93 12.14 5.48 0.72
N GLY A 94 12.69 6.53 1.32
CA GLY A 94 13.79 7.29 0.75
C GLY A 94 13.36 8.22 -0.39
N GLU A 95 14.19 9.22 -0.68
CA GLU A 95 13.89 10.32 -1.59
C GLU A 95 13.45 9.86 -3.00
N ARG A 96 14.12 8.84 -3.54
CA ARG A 96 13.89 8.37 -4.90
C ARG A 96 12.51 7.72 -5.06
N ASP A 97 12.13 6.83 -4.15
CA ASP A 97 10.88 6.08 -4.29
C ASP A 97 9.70 6.94 -3.84
N PHE A 98 9.90 7.77 -2.80
CA PHE A 98 8.92 8.76 -2.37
C PHE A 98 8.61 9.79 -3.46
N SER A 99 9.61 10.29 -4.19
CA SER A 99 9.37 11.27 -5.26
C SER A 99 8.50 10.71 -6.38
N ARG A 100 8.65 9.42 -6.75
CA ARG A 100 7.80 8.75 -7.73
C ARG A 100 6.36 8.57 -7.25
N MET A 101 6.17 8.27 -5.97
CA MET A 101 4.83 8.17 -5.38
C MET A 101 4.11 9.52 -5.38
N MET A 102 4.86 10.60 -5.16
CA MET A 102 4.33 11.97 -5.12
C MET A 102 4.23 12.62 -6.50
N GLU A 103 4.87 12.05 -7.53
CA GLU A 103 4.83 12.57 -8.88
C GLU A 103 3.39 12.54 -9.42
N ASN A 104 2.79 13.73 -9.55
CA ASN A 104 1.37 13.93 -9.90
C ASN A 104 0.35 13.45 -8.85
N ALA A 105 0.78 13.24 -7.60
CA ALA A 105 -0.15 12.98 -6.50
C ALA A 105 -0.69 14.28 -5.92
N GLU A 106 -1.99 14.32 -5.67
CA GLU A 106 -2.63 15.34 -4.84
C GLU A 106 -2.74 14.80 -3.41
N MET A 107 -2.13 15.50 -2.46
CA MET A 107 -2.22 15.13 -1.05
C MET A 107 -3.46 15.76 -0.42
N LEU A 108 -4.25 14.92 0.24
CA LEU A 108 -5.39 15.34 1.03
C LEU A 108 -5.16 14.96 2.49
N GLU A 109 -4.86 15.96 3.32
CA GLU A 109 -4.69 15.76 4.75
C GLU A 109 -6.06 15.69 5.43
N MET A 110 -6.26 14.62 6.21
CA MET A 110 -7.53 14.36 6.90
C MET A 110 -7.37 14.68 8.39
N HIS A 111 -8.03 15.74 8.84
CA HIS A 111 -8.10 16.10 10.26
C HIS A 111 -9.41 15.60 10.89
N GLY A 112 -9.32 14.96 12.06
CA GLY A 112 -10.50 14.55 12.81
C GLY A 112 -10.18 13.64 13.99
N ASP A 113 -11.12 13.57 14.92
CA ASP A 113 -11.05 12.64 16.05
C ASP A 113 -11.17 11.19 15.58
N ASN A 114 -10.65 10.25 16.38
CA ASN A 114 -10.78 8.83 16.09
C ASN A 114 -12.25 8.41 16.11
N TYR A 115 -12.83 8.30 14.91
CA TYR A 115 -14.24 7.96 14.73
C TYR A 115 -14.62 6.61 15.32
N ARG A 116 -13.71 5.63 15.33
CA ARG A 116 -13.98 4.29 15.90
C ARG A 116 -14.14 4.33 17.42
N LEU A 117 -13.53 5.31 18.09
CA LEU A 117 -13.57 5.49 19.53
C LEU A 117 -14.65 6.48 20.00
N ARG A 118 -15.44 7.06 19.09
CA ARG A 118 -16.45 8.08 19.44
C ARG A 118 -17.48 7.62 20.48
N ASN A 119 -17.73 6.32 20.58
CA ASN A 119 -18.66 5.72 21.54
C ASN A 119 -17.95 4.99 22.69
N PHE A 120 -16.61 4.98 22.70
CA PHE A 120 -15.85 4.29 23.74
C PHE A 120 -15.77 5.17 24.99
N LYS A 121 -16.64 4.90 25.97
CA LYS A 121 -16.54 5.48 27.31
C LYS A 121 -15.55 4.65 28.13
N LYS A 122 -14.38 5.20 28.42
CA LYS A 122 -13.46 4.63 29.41
C LYS A 122 -14.15 4.75 30.77
N GLY A 123 -14.51 3.62 31.40
CA GLY A 123 -15.09 3.63 32.75
C GLY A 123 -14.13 4.32 33.71
N GLU A 124 -14.67 5.22 34.53
CA GLU A 124 -13.97 5.85 35.66
C GLU A 124 -13.64 4.82 36.76
#